data_AF-A0A848EL40-F1
#
_entry.id   AF-A0A848EL40-F1
#
_cell.length_a   1.000
_cell.length_b   1.000
_cell.length_c   1.000
_cell.angle_alpha   90.00
_cell.angle_beta   90.00
_cell.angle_gamma   90.00
#
_symmetry.space_group_name_H-M   'P 1'
#
loop_
_entity.id
_entity.type
_entity.pdbx_description
1 polymer ?
#
loop_
_entity_poly.entity_id
_entity_poly.type
_entity_poly.pdbx_seq_one_letter_code
_entity_poly.pdbx_strand_id
1 'polypeptide(L)' 'MPLNARIASLEERHAALERRILDEDSRPRPDDIELARLKREKLRLKEEMEKLRTTRMH' A
#
# COMPACT_ATOMS: atom_id res chain seq x y z
N MET A 1 22.41 -1.89 2.99
CA MET A 1 21.64 -1.58 4.22
C MET A 1 20.27 -2.26 4.14
N PRO A 2 19.93 -3.18 5.04
CA PRO A 2 18.73 -4.04 4.97
C PRO A 2 17.40 -3.27 5.07
N LEU A 3 17.39 -2.07 5.65
CA LEU A 3 16.19 -1.24 5.82
C LEU A 3 15.69 -0.62 4.50
N ASN A 4 16.58 -0.24 3.59
CA ASN A 4 16.18 0.29 2.28
C ASN A 4 15.49 -0.77 1.41
N ALA A 5 15.94 -2.02 1.51
CA ALA A 5 15.29 -3.13 0.83
C ALA A 5 13.86 -3.36 1.37
N ARG A 6 13.66 -3.18 2.68
CA ARG A 6 12.35 -3.34 3.32
C ARG A 6 11.37 -2.24 2.90
N ILE A 7 11.82 -0.99 2.79
CA ILE A 7 11.01 0.12 2.26
C ILE A 7 10.67 -0.14 0.78
N ALA A 8 11.64 -0.55 -0.04
CA ALA A 8 11.39 -0.86 -1.45
C ALA A 8 10.34 -1.97 -1.64
N SER A 9 10.39 -3.04 -0.84
CA SER A 9 9.36 -4.08 -0.88
C SER A 9 7.98 -3.60 -0.41
N LEU A 10 7.91 -2.68 0.54
CA LEU A 10 6.64 -2.07 0.96
C LEU A 10 6.07 -1.14 -0.11
N GLU A 11 6.93 -0.37 -0.79
CA GLU A 11 6.54 0.48 -1.93
C GLU A 11 6.01 -0.36 -3.09
N GLU A 12 6.65 -1.50 -3.39
CA GLU A 12 6.20 -2.43 -4.43
C GLU A 12 4.82 -3.03 -4.08
N ARG A 13 4.62 -3.45 -2.83
CA ARG A 13 3.30 -3.91 -2.34
C ARG A 13 2.24 -2.82 -2.42
N HIS A 14 2.60 -1.58 -2.07
CA HIS A 14 1.69 -0.44 -2.15
C HIS A 14 1.27 -0.18 -3.60
N ALA A 15 2.22 -0.18 -4.54
CA ALA A 15 1.93 -0.01 -5.96
C ALA A 15 1.04 -1.14 -6.51
N ALA A 16 1.27 -2.39 -6.08
CA ALA A 16 0.42 -3.51 -6.45
C ALA A 16 -1.02 -3.34 -5.92
N LEU A 17 -1.19 -2.89 -4.67
CA LEU A 17 -2.51 -2.59 -4.09
C LEU A 17 -3.22 -1.45 -4.82
N GLU A 18 -2.51 -0.36 -5.16
CA GLU A 18 -3.07 0.72 -5.97
C GLU A 18 -3.59 0.23 -7.32
N ARG A 19 -2.83 -0.65 -7.97
CA ARG A 19 -3.22 -1.21 -9.26
C ARG A 19 -4.44 -2.11 -9.15
N ARG A 20 -4.55 -2.91 -8.07
CA ARG A 20 -5.76 -3.70 -7.78
C ARG A 20 -6.97 -2.82 -7.49
N ILE A 21 -6.80 -1.72 -6.77
CA ILE A 21 -7.88 -0.75 -6.52
C ILE A 21 -8.33 -0.14 -7.84
N LEU A 22 -7.41 0.30 -8.69
CA LEU A 22 -7.74 0.86 -10.02
C LEU A 22 -8.43 -0.14 -10.93
N ASP A 23 -7.98 -1.39 -10.95
CA ASP A 23 -8.61 -2.46 -11.73
C ASP A 23 -10.05 -2.71 -11.26
N GLU A 24 -10.26 -2.79 -9.95
CA GLU A 24 -11.59 -3.00 -9.36
C GLU A 24 -12.51 -1.78 -9.57
N ASP A 25 -11.99 -0.56 -9.39
CA ASP A 25 -12.72 0.70 -9.60
C ASP A 25 -13.11 0.90 -11.07
N SER A 26 -12.29 0.40 -12.01
CA SER A 26 -12.58 0.41 -13.44
C SER A 26 -13.64 -0.62 -13.87
N ARG A 27 -14.03 -1.56 -13.00
CA ARG A 27 -15.05 -2.56 -13.36
C ARG A 27 -16.44 -1.92 -13.35
N PRO A 28 -17.33 -2.35 -14.27
CA PRO A 28 -18.71 -1.85 -14.31
C PRO A 28 -19.54 -2.23 -13.08
N ARG A 29 -19.08 -3.18 -12.26
CA ARG A 29 -19.59 -3.49 -10.92
C ARG A 29 -18.42 -3.68 -9.97
N PRO A 30 -17.90 -2.62 -9.34
CA PRO A 30 -16.85 -2.73 -8.36
C PRO A 30 -17.39 -3.43 -7.09
N ASP A 31 -16.59 -4.32 -6.51
CA ASP A 31 -16.87 -4.82 -5.17
C ASP A 31 -16.44 -3.77 -4.13
N ASP A 32 -17.40 -2.99 -3.62
CA ASP A 32 -17.16 -1.94 -2.63
C ASP A 32 -16.52 -2.46 -1.34
N ILE A 33 -16.81 -3.70 -0.94
CA ILE A 33 -16.24 -4.32 0.27
C ILE A 33 -14.76 -4.58 0.03
N GLU A 34 -14.42 -5.18 -1.12
CA GLU A 34 -13.04 -5.46 -1.48
C GLU A 34 -12.27 -4.15 -1.72
N LEU A 35 -12.87 -3.16 -2.38
CA LEU A 35 -12.29 -1.83 -2.59
C LEU A 35 -11.98 -1.14 -1.25
N ALA A 36 -12.90 -1.19 -0.29
CA ALA A 36 -12.69 -0.65 1.04
C ALA A 36 -11.59 -1.38 1.81
N ARG A 37 -11.51 -2.72 1.66
CA ARG A 37 -10.44 -3.54 2.25
C ARG A 37 -9.07 -3.16 1.67
N LEU A 38 -8.97 -3.10 0.34
CA LEU A 38 -7.74 -2.72 -0.37
C LEU A 38 -7.29 -1.30 0.00
N LYS A 39 -8.21 -0.33 0.08
CA LYS A 39 -7.92 1.05 0.52
C LYS A 39 -7.39 1.11 1.96
N ARG A 40 -7.96 0.33 2.89
CA ARG A 40 -7.43 0.23 4.27
C ARG A 40 -6.04 -0.40 4.31
N GLU A 41 -5.82 -1.44 3.50
CA GLU A 41 -4.52 -2.12 3.44
C GLU A 41 -3.44 -1.20 2.87
N LYS A 42 -3.77 -0.43 1.82
CA LYS A 42 -2.93 0.64 1.29
C LYS A 42 -2.57 1.68 2.35
N LEU A 43 -3.55 2.12 3.15
CA LEU A 43 -3.32 3.08 4.23
C LEU A 43 -2.35 2.53 5.29
N ARG A 44 -2.54 1.27 5.71
CA ARG A 44 -1.63 0.61 6.67
C ARG A 44 -0.20 0.51 6.16
N LEU A 45 0.00 0.15 4.88
CA LEU A 45 1.34 0.12 4.29
C LEU A 45 1.98 1.51 4.26
N LYS A 46 1.19 2.55 3.96
CA LYS A 46 1.68 3.93 4.01
C LYS A 46 2.14 4.32 5.41
N GLU A 47 1.37 3.99 6.44
CA GLU A 47 1.75 4.23 7.84
C GLU A 47 3.00 3.43 8.24
N GLU A 48 3.14 2.18 7.81
CA GLU A 48 4.32 1.36 8.09
C GLU A 48 5.57 1.95 7.42
N MET A 49 5.44 2.42 6.17
CA MET A 49 6.51 3.12 5.46
C MET A 49 6.89 4.44 6.15
N GLU A 50 5.92 5.24 6.59
CA GLU A 50 6.19 6.45 7.36
C GLU A 50 6.89 6.15 8.68
N LYS A 51 6.44 5.14 9.43
CA LYS A 51 7.11 4.71 10.67
C LYS A 51 8.55 4.29 10.40
N LEU A 52 8.81 3.53 9.34
CA LEU A 52 10.18 3.15 8.97
C LEU A 52 11.02 4.37 8.55
N ARG A 53 10.42 5.33 7.84
CA ARG A 53 11.07 6.60 7.45
C ARG A 53 11.38 7.48 8.67
N THR A 54 10.47 7.58 9.64
CA THR A 54 10.69 8.37 10.86
C THR A 54 11.69 7.71 11.81
N THR A 55 11.71 6.38 11.88
CA THR A 55 12.74 5.62 12.61
C THR A 55 14.13 5.88 12.04
N ARG A 56 14.27 6.06 10.73
CA ARG A 56 15.56 6.38 10.09
C ARG A 56 16.09 7.77 10.47
N MET A 57 15.24 8.69 10.90
CA MET A 57 15.65 10.06 11.28
C MET A 57 16.06 10.21 12.76
N HIS A 58 15.94 9.16 13.56
CA HIS A 58 16.45 9.11 14.94
C HIS A 58 17.75 8.29 14.98
#